data_AF-A0AAW1MUB5-F1
#
_entry.id   AF-A0AAW1MUB5-F1
#
_cell.length_a   1.000
_cell.length_b   1.000
_cell.length_c   1.000
_cell.angle_alpha   90.00
_cell.angle_beta   90.00
_cell.angle_gamma   90.00
#
_symmetry.space_group_name_H-M   'P 1'
#
loop_
_entity.id
_entity.type
_entity.pdbx_description
1 polymer ?
#
loop_
_entity_poly.entity_id
_entity_poly.type
_entity_poly.pdbx_seq_one_letter_code
_entity_poly.pdbx_strand_id
1 'polypeptide(L)'
;MSIEPGRVLRKISSFGKPTEKCEFCDAILWKEESVGNVPEGTKPQFSICCQKGKVRLPILQDPPDYLKQLLDPNGGRRSSEFRRLIRSYNMIYAFTSMGGKKVDNAINQGSAPYCFRLGGQNHHNIGSFLPPDRTQRQQSTGNYSRHEAD
;
A
#
# COMPACT_ATOMS: atom_id res chain seq x y z
N MET A 1 30.80 5.23 14.12
CA MET A 1 30.29 5.06 12.74
C MET A 1 29.89 6.45 12.26
N SER A 2 30.79 7.10 11.54
CA SER A 2 30.71 8.52 11.19
C SER A 2 29.61 8.77 10.17
N ILE A 3 28.79 9.81 10.39
CA ILE A 3 27.81 10.27 9.43
C ILE A 3 28.52 11.27 8.51
N GLU A 4 28.73 10.87 7.26
CA GLU A 4 29.33 11.73 6.22
C GLU A 4 28.41 12.94 5.91
N PRO A 5 28.94 14.17 5.96
CA PRO A 5 28.20 15.38 5.60
C PRO A 5 28.25 15.57 4.09
N GLY A 6 27.13 15.41 3.38
CA GLY A 6 27.12 15.74 1.95
C GLY A 6 26.06 15.11 1.07
N ARG A 7 25.06 14.39 1.62
CA ARG A 7 23.95 13.93 0.78
C ARG A 7 23.01 15.10 0.47
N VAL A 8 23.36 15.89 -0.56
CA VAL A 8 22.48 16.89 -1.17
C VAL A 8 21.17 16.17 -1.50
N LEU A 9 20.10 16.50 -0.77
CA LEU A 9 18.76 16.04 -1.11
C LEU A 9 18.51 16.51 -2.54
N ARG A 10 18.49 15.57 -3.50
CA ARG A 10 18.13 15.86 -4.89
C ARG A 10 16.83 16.67 -4.82
N LYS A 11 16.86 17.89 -5.38
CA LYS A 11 15.70 18.75 -5.49
C LYS A 11 14.57 17.90 -6.06
N ILE A 12 13.52 17.67 -5.27
CA ILE A 12 12.35 16.92 -5.72
C ILE A 12 11.77 17.71 -6.88
N SER A 13 11.91 17.19 -8.11
CA SER A 13 11.26 17.77 -9.28
C SER A 13 9.76 17.51 -9.13
N SER A 14 8.99 18.59 -9.00
CA SER A 14 7.53 18.53 -8.96
C SER A 14 7.00 19.17 -10.24
N PHE A 15 6.19 18.41 -10.98
CA PHE A 15 5.45 18.91 -12.16
C PHE A 15 4.17 19.65 -11.76
N GLY A 16 4.01 19.99 -10.47
CA GLY A 16 2.80 20.62 -9.97
C GLY A 16 1.62 19.65 -9.92
N LYS A 17 0.39 20.18 -10.01
CA LYS A 17 -0.83 19.38 -10.09
C LYS A 17 -1.06 18.96 -11.55
N PRO A 18 -1.68 17.79 -11.79
CA PRO A 18 -2.09 17.42 -13.13
C PRO A 18 -3.19 18.39 -13.61
N THR A 19 -3.12 18.81 -14.87
CA THR A 19 -4.03 19.81 -15.46
C THR A 19 -4.66 19.35 -16.76
N GLU A 20 -4.06 18.37 -17.44
CA GLU A 20 -4.50 17.95 -18.77
C GLU A 20 -5.61 16.91 -18.66
N LYS A 21 -6.69 17.11 -19.41
CA LYS A 21 -7.82 16.19 -19.43
C LYS A 21 -7.76 15.27 -20.64
N CYS A 22 -7.84 13.96 -20.42
CA CYS A 22 -7.93 12.98 -21.49
C CYS A 22 -9.27 13.09 -22.23
N GLU A 23 -9.24 13.18 -23.57
CA GLU A 23 -10.44 13.31 -24.41
C GLU A 23 -11.39 12.11 -24.35
N PHE A 24 -10.89 10.92 -24.04
CA PHE A 24 -11.68 9.68 -24.11
C PHE A 24 -12.29 9.26 -22.77
N CYS A 25 -11.62 9.53 -21.66
CA CYS A 25 -12.01 9.01 -20.33
C CYS A 25 -12.04 10.08 -19.24
N ASP A 26 -11.80 11.34 -19.59
CA ASP A 26 -11.84 12.48 -18.68
C ASP A 26 -10.84 12.44 -17.51
N ALA A 27 -9.93 11.47 -17.48
CA ALA A 27 -8.84 11.41 -16.52
C ALA A 27 -7.98 12.69 -16.57
N ILE A 28 -7.55 13.17 -15.42
CA ILE A 28 -6.70 14.35 -15.27
C ILE A 28 -5.25 13.87 -15.10
N LEU A 29 -4.35 14.30 -15.99
CA LEU A 29 -2.97 13.84 -16.12
C LEU A 29 -1.99 15.02 -16.15
N TRP A 30 -0.71 14.74 -15.92
CA TRP A 30 0.35 15.71 -16.20
C TRP A 30 0.64 15.75 -17.70
N LYS A 31 1.01 16.92 -18.23
CA LYS A 31 1.36 17.07 -19.66
C LYS A 31 2.54 16.17 -20.05
N GLU A 32 3.47 15.97 -19.13
CA GLU A 32 4.64 15.11 -19.25
C GLU A 32 4.28 13.61 -19.40
N GLU A 33 3.05 13.21 -19.07
CA GLU A 33 2.55 11.84 -19.29
C GLU A 33 1.98 11.63 -20.70
N SER A 34 2.00 12.65 -21.54
CA SER A 34 1.54 12.56 -22.93
C SER A 34 2.46 11.69 -23.79
N VAL A 35 1.88 11.09 -24.83
CA VAL A 35 2.58 10.19 -25.74
C VAL A 35 3.28 10.99 -26.83
N GLY A 36 4.61 10.97 -26.80
CA GLY A 36 5.45 11.63 -27.78
C GLY A 36 5.62 13.13 -27.51
N ASN A 37 6.39 13.80 -28.36
CA ASN A 37 6.52 15.25 -28.31
C ASN A 37 5.26 15.88 -28.89
N VAL A 38 4.48 16.55 -28.04
CA VAL A 38 3.26 17.25 -28.47
C VAL A 38 3.65 18.60 -29.06
N PRO A 39 3.42 18.85 -30.37
CA PRO A 39 3.69 20.14 -30.97
C PRO A 39 2.81 21.23 -30.35
N GLU A 40 3.32 22.45 -30.31
CA GLU A 40 2.62 23.60 -29.76
C GLU A 40 1.28 23.82 -30.49
N GLY A 41 0.19 23.96 -29.72
CA GLY A 41 -1.18 24.08 -30.26
C GLY A 41 -1.93 22.76 -30.49
N THR A 42 -1.29 21.60 -30.29
CA THR A 42 -1.96 20.29 -30.42
C THR A 42 -2.39 19.75 -29.06
N LYS A 43 -3.54 19.06 -29.00
CA LYS A 43 -3.98 18.41 -27.76
C LYS A 43 -3.09 17.21 -27.42
N PRO A 44 -2.62 17.06 -26.16
CA PRO A 44 -1.84 15.91 -25.75
C PRO A 44 -2.66 14.62 -25.80
N GLN A 45 -2.06 13.53 -26.29
CA GLN A 45 -2.66 12.20 -26.24
C GLN A 45 -2.09 11.39 -25.08
N PHE A 46 -2.92 10.60 -24.42
CA PHE A 46 -2.53 9.78 -23.27
C PHE A 46 -2.80 8.31 -23.53
N SER A 47 -1.83 7.46 -23.19
CA SER A 47 -2.00 5.99 -23.25
C SER A 47 -2.18 5.35 -21.87
N ILE A 48 -1.70 6.00 -20.81
CA ILE A 48 -1.68 5.44 -19.45
C ILE A 48 -3.08 5.30 -18.81
N CYS A 49 -4.05 6.13 -19.21
CA CYS A 49 -5.40 6.10 -18.64
C CYS A 49 -6.34 5.10 -19.33
N CYS A 50 -6.59 5.28 -20.63
CA CYS A 50 -7.57 4.51 -21.41
C CYS A 50 -6.98 3.91 -22.69
N GLN A 51 -5.65 3.90 -22.81
CA GLN A 51 -4.94 3.44 -23.99
C GLN A 51 -5.42 4.09 -25.28
N LYS A 52 -5.55 5.42 -25.28
CA LYS A 52 -6.08 6.22 -26.39
C LYS A 52 -7.51 5.83 -26.80
N GLY A 53 -8.38 5.61 -25.81
CA GLY A 53 -9.79 5.27 -26.02
C GLY A 53 -10.06 3.79 -26.31
N LYS A 54 -9.05 2.92 -26.32
CA LYS A 54 -9.23 1.47 -26.50
C LYS A 54 -9.86 0.79 -25.29
N VAL A 55 -9.65 1.35 -24.10
CA VAL A 55 -10.18 0.81 -22.84
C VAL A 55 -11.23 1.77 -22.28
N ARG A 56 -12.44 1.25 -22.04
CA ARG A 56 -13.48 1.97 -21.32
C ARG A 56 -13.36 1.66 -19.83
N LEU A 57 -12.78 2.59 -19.06
CA LEU A 57 -12.72 2.46 -17.62
C LEU A 57 -14.13 2.62 -17.02
N PRO A 58 -14.56 1.74 -16.10
CA PRO A 58 -15.80 1.96 -15.37
C PRO A 58 -15.69 3.23 -14.53
N ILE A 59 -16.81 3.94 -14.38
CA ILE A 59 -16.87 5.11 -13.50
C ILE A 59 -16.59 4.65 -12.07
N LEU A 60 -15.71 5.38 -11.38
CA LEU A 60 -15.41 5.11 -9.97
C LEU A 60 -16.69 5.18 -9.16
N GLN A 61 -16.97 4.10 -8.43
CA GLN A 61 -18.05 4.09 -7.46
C GLN A 61 -17.71 5.02 -6.30
N ASP A 62 -18.73 5.68 -5.80
CA ASP A 62 -18.60 6.51 -4.62
C ASP A 62 -18.13 5.67 -3.42
N PRO A 63 -17.15 6.16 -2.64
CA PRO A 63 -16.78 5.48 -1.42
C PRO A 63 -17.97 5.50 -0.43
N PRO A 64 -18.09 4.50 0.46
CA PRO A 64 -19.08 4.51 1.53
C PRO A 64 -19.06 5.81 2.34
N ASP A 65 -20.23 6.30 2.76
CA ASP A 65 -20.37 7.60 3.44
C ASP A 65 -19.47 7.75 4.67
N TYR A 66 -19.27 6.66 5.39
CA TYR A 66 -18.34 6.61 6.52
C TYR A 66 -16.91 7.03 6.13
N LEU A 67 -16.42 6.51 5.01
CA LEU A 67 -15.09 6.85 4.50
C LEU A 67 -15.06 8.27 3.94
N LYS A 68 -16.13 8.74 3.29
CA LYS A 68 -16.25 10.13 2.83
C LYS A 68 -16.09 11.11 4.00
N GLN A 69 -16.81 10.87 5.09
CA GLN A 69 -16.74 11.71 6.30
C GLN A 69 -15.36 11.71 6.95
N LEU A 70 -14.68 10.56 6.97
CA LEU A 70 -13.33 10.43 7.53
C LEU A 70 -12.24 11.10 6.67
N LEU A 71 -12.46 11.20 5.35
CA LEU A 71 -11.51 11.77 4.41
C LEU A 71 -11.79 13.25 4.08
N ASP A 72 -12.95 13.78 4.47
CA ASP A 72 -13.34 15.16 4.23
C ASP A 72 -12.44 16.15 4.98
N PRO A 73 -11.69 17.04 4.30
CA PRO A 73 -10.89 18.06 4.95
C PRO A 73 -11.62 18.95 5.95
N ASN A 74 -12.93 19.10 5.79
CA ASN A 74 -13.78 19.91 6.64
C ASN A 74 -14.61 19.08 7.64
N GLY A 75 -14.39 17.76 7.70
CA GLY A 75 -15.12 16.81 8.56
C GLY A 75 -14.79 16.88 10.06
N GLY A 76 -14.30 18.02 10.54
CA GLY A 76 -14.01 18.29 11.94
C GLY A 76 -12.87 17.45 12.53
N ARG A 77 -12.88 17.29 13.87
CA ARG A 77 -11.79 16.66 14.63
C ARG A 77 -11.55 15.20 14.22
N ARG A 78 -12.60 14.43 13.98
CA ARG A 78 -12.49 12.99 13.64
C ARG A 78 -11.79 12.79 12.30
N SER A 79 -12.20 13.55 11.27
CA SER A 79 -11.56 13.49 9.96
C SER A 79 -10.09 13.95 10.02
N SER A 80 -9.83 15.08 10.68
CA SER A 80 -8.47 15.61 10.80
C SER A 80 -7.51 14.59 11.44
N GLU A 81 -7.94 13.96 12.54
CA GLU A 81 -7.15 12.94 13.22
C GLU A 81 -6.97 11.68 12.36
N PHE A 82 -8.03 11.24 11.68
CA PHE A 82 -7.94 10.10 10.76
C PHE A 82 -6.95 10.37 9.63
N ARG A 83 -7.05 11.51 8.94
CA ARG A 83 -6.14 11.89 7.84
C ARG A 83 -4.70 12.04 8.30
N ARG A 84 -4.48 12.53 9.53
CA ARG A 84 -3.15 12.61 10.15
C ARG A 84 -2.55 11.23 10.40
N LEU A 85 -3.36 10.27 10.86
CA LEU A 85 -2.93 8.93 11.25
C LEU A 85 -3.18 7.85 10.18
N ILE A 86 -3.70 8.20 9.00
CA ILE A 86 -4.14 7.22 7.98
C ILE A 86 -3.03 6.25 7.58
N ARG A 87 -1.78 6.73 7.51
CA ARG A 87 -0.61 5.87 7.27
C ARG A 87 -0.44 4.86 8.40
N SER A 88 -0.48 5.30 9.64
CA SER A 88 -0.38 4.41 10.81
C SER A 88 -1.51 3.38 10.84
N TYR A 89 -2.76 3.78 10.58
CA TYR A 89 -3.88 2.84 10.48
C TYR A 89 -3.68 1.79 9.39
N ASN A 90 -3.22 2.20 8.21
CA ASN A 90 -2.91 1.26 7.12
C ASN A 90 -1.72 0.35 7.46
N MET A 91 -0.74 0.85 8.21
CA MET A 91 0.45 0.08 8.61
C MET A 91 0.21 -0.87 9.78
N ILE A 92 -0.82 -0.67 10.61
CA ILE A 92 -1.17 -1.64 11.67
C ILE A 92 -1.45 -3.03 11.06
N TYR A 93 -2.05 -3.08 9.86
CA TYR A 93 -2.25 -4.33 9.14
C TYR A 93 -0.94 -4.97 8.62
N ALA A 94 0.13 -4.18 8.45
CA ALA A 94 1.45 -4.71 8.09
C ALA A 94 2.15 -5.39 9.29
N PHE A 95 1.72 -5.11 10.53
CA PHE A 95 2.20 -5.78 11.75
C PHE A 95 1.38 -7.01 12.15
N THR A 96 0.32 -7.31 11.41
CA THR A 96 -0.42 -8.56 11.63
C THR A 96 0.36 -9.71 11.01
N SER A 97 0.58 -10.77 11.79
CA SER A 97 1.12 -12.00 11.20
C SER A 97 0.07 -12.56 10.23
N MET A 98 0.51 -13.11 9.11
CA MET A 98 -0.41 -13.70 8.14
C MET A 98 -0.63 -15.17 8.50
N GLY A 99 -1.89 -15.56 8.62
CA GLY A 99 -2.30 -16.95 8.83
C GLY A 99 -3.20 -17.43 7.69
N GLY A 100 -3.44 -18.74 7.66
CA GLY A 100 -4.35 -19.33 6.68
C GLY A 100 -4.69 -20.75 7.04
N LYS A 101 -5.79 -21.25 6.47
CA LYS A 101 -6.35 -22.57 6.80
C LYS A 101 -5.36 -23.72 6.53
N LYS A 102 -4.48 -23.57 5.52
CA LYS A 102 -3.45 -24.56 5.18
C LYS A 102 -2.10 -23.86 5.03
N VAL A 103 -1.20 -24.06 6.00
CA VAL A 103 0.22 -23.71 5.89
C VAL A 103 0.96 -25.00 5.54
N ASP A 104 1.61 -25.04 4.39
CA ASP A 104 2.33 -26.23 3.92
C ASP A 104 3.79 -26.18 4.38
N ASN A 105 4.07 -26.84 5.50
CA ASN A 105 5.42 -26.94 6.06
C ASN A 105 6.27 -28.03 5.41
N ALA A 106 5.67 -28.94 4.64
CA ALA A 106 6.40 -30.07 4.04
C ALA A 106 7.38 -29.62 2.95
N ILE A 107 7.16 -28.43 2.38
CA ILE A 107 7.96 -27.90 1.27
C ILE A 107 9.38 -27.51 1.66
N ASN A 108 9.61 -27.28 2.96
CA ASN A 108 10.91 -26.85 3.49
C ASN A 108 11.75 -28.05 3.98
N GLN A 109 11.36 -29.27 3.62
CA GLN A 109 12.13 -30.48 3.87
C GLN A 109 13.14 -30.67 2.74
N GLY A 110 14.24 -29.91 2.77
CA GLY A 110 15.31 -29.98 1.77
C GLY A 110 16.35 -28.87 1.94
N SER A 111 17.34 -28.86 1.05
CA SER A 111 18.41 -27.84 1.02
C SER A 111 18.05 -26.57 0.24
N ALA A 112 16.80 -26.45 -0.21
CA ALA A 112 16.31 -25.28 -0.92
C ALA A 112 16.08 -24.09 0.04
N PRO A 113 16.10 -22.84 -0.46
CA PRO A 113 15.71 -21.67 0.32
C PRO A 113 14.30 -21.81 0.91
N TYR A 114 14.12 -21.31 2.13
CA TYR A 114 12.85 -21.36 2.84
C TYR A 114 11.73 -20.73 2.00
N CYS A 115 10.64 -21.48 1.83
CA CYS A 115 9.44 -21.06 1.15
C CYS A 115 8.26 -21.05 2.13
N PHE A 116 7.51 -19.96 2.18
CA PHE A 116 6.25 -19.89 2.91
C PHE A 116 5.08 -20.12 1.95
N ARG A 117 4.42 -21.28 2.03
CA ARG A 117 3.28 -21.63 1.17
C ARG A 117 1.99 -21.67 1.96
N LEU A 118 1.03 -20.86 1.52
CA LEU A 118 -0.27 -20.68 2.13
C LEU A 118 -1.38 -21.08 1.16
N GLY A 119 -2.41 -21.78 1.63
CA GLY A 119 -3.54 -22.20 0.84
C GLY A 119 -4.89 -22.06 1.56
N GLY A 120 -5.94 -21.82 0.78
CA GLY A 120 -7.30 -21.62 1.27
C GLY A 120 -7.57 -20.16 1.67
N GLN A 121 -8.41 -19.96 2.68
CA GLN A 121 -8.74 -18.63 3.19
C GLN A 121 -7.60 -18.10 4.06
N ASN A 122 -7.07 -16.95 3.66
CA ASN A 122 -6.05 -16.20 4.38
C ASN A 122 -6.70 -15.25 5.38
N HIS A 123 -6.03 -15.01 6.51
CA HIS A 123 -6.49 -14.07 7.52
C HIS A 123 -5.30 -13.34 8.17
N HIS A 124 -5.59 -12.16 8.73
CA HIS A 124 -4.64 -11.36 9.49
C HIS A 124 -4.74 -11.72 10.97
N ASN A 125 -3.65 -12.19 11.57
CA ASN A 125 -3.54 -12.48 12.99
C ASN A 125 -2.89 -11.30 13.70
N ILE A 126 -3.62 -10.69 14.64
CA ILE A 126 -3.10 -9.65 15.52
C ILE A 126 -2.95 -10.23 16.92
N GLY A 127 -1.77 -10.08 17.52
CA GLY A 127 -1.54 -10.49 18.90
C GLY A 127 -2.41 -9.71 19.88
N SER A 128 -2.58 -10.22 21.10
CA SER A 128 -3.31 -9.50 22.16
C SER A 128 -2.63 -8.16 22.46
N PHE A 129 -3.40 -7.07 22.45
CA PHE A 129 -2.94 -5.74 22.87
C PHE A 129 -2.79 -5.62 24.39
N LEU A 130 -3.24 -6.62 25.15
CA LEU A 130 -3.10 -6.62 26.60
C LEU A 130 -1.74 -7.20 26.99
N PRO A 131 -1.00 -6.54 27.92
CA PRO A 131 0.21 -7.13 28.46
C PRO A 131 -0.15 -8.48 29.11
N PRO A 132 0.71 -9.49 28.98
CA PRO A 132 0.52 -10.73 29.71
C PRO A 132 0.41 -10.41 31.19
N ASP A 133 -0.65 -10.89 31.82
CA ASP A 133 -0.69 -10.94 33.28
C ASP A 133 0.57 -11.68 33.73
N ARG A 134 1.27 -11.20 34.77
CA ARG A 134 2.68 -11.59 35.06
C ARG A 134 2.90 -13.11 35.26
N THR A 135 1.82 -13.87 35.33
CA THR A 135 1.76 -15.33 35.51
C THR A 135 1.51 -16.12 34.22
N GLN A 136 1.16 -15.49 33.10
CA GLN A 136 1.04 -16.18 31.81
C GLN A 136 1.98 -15.54 30.80
N ARG A 137 3.15 -16.16 30.60
CA ARG A 137 3.84 -16.01 29.33
C ARG A 137 2.81 -16.31 28.24
N GLN A 138 2.57 -15.36 27.34
CA GLN A 138 1.94 -15.69 26.06
C GLN A 138 2.89 -16.68 25.39
N GLN A 139 2.66 -17.97 25.63
CA GLN A 139 3.10 -18.98 24.72
C GLN A 139 2.32 -18.69 23.46
N SER A 140 2.93 -17.92 22.55
CA SER A 140 2.67 -18.14 21.15
C SER A 140 2.94 -19.62 20.94
N THR A 141 1.92 -20.47 20.96
CA THR A 141 2.01 -21.84 20.46
C THR A 141 2.09 -21.76 18.93
N GLY A 142 3.06 -21.00 18.43
CA GLY A 142 3.80 -21.35 17.25
C GLY A 142 4.99 -22.13 17.79
N ASN A 143 4.99 -23.44 17.59
CA ASN A 143 6.19 -24.24 17.75
C ASN A 143 7.20 -23.75 16.71
N TYR A 144 7.94 -22.70 17.05
CA TYR A 144 9.11 -22.26 16.31
C TYR A 144 10.28 -22.96 17.00
N SER A 145 10.61 -24.14 16.50
CA SER A 145 11.88 -24.78 16.84
C SER A 145 12.99 -23.85 16.38
N ARG A 146 13.60 -23.17 17.35
CA ARG A 146 14.85 -22.45 17.19
C ARG A 146 15.91 -23.52 16.91
N HIS A 147 16.18 -23.80 15.64
CA HIS A 147 17.43 -24.44 15.27
C HIS A 147 18.51 -23.37 15.40
N GLU A 148 19.20 -23.40 16.54
CA GLU A 148 20.49 -22.75 16.70
C GLU A 148 21.46 -23.41 15.72
N ALA A 149 22.11 -22.59 14.91
CA ALA A 149 23.30 -22.97 14.18
C ALA A 149 24.46 -22.83 15.16
N ASP A 150 24.94 -23.96 15.65
CA ASP A 150 26.35 -24.39 15.70
C ASP A 150 26.41 -25.89 16.00
#